data_AF-A0A2G4YPY9-F1
#
_entry.id   AF-A0A2G4YPY9-F1
#
_cell.length_a   1.000
_cell.length_b   1.000
_cell.length_c   1.000
_cell.angle_alpha   90.00
_cell.angle_beta   90.00
_cell.angle_gamma   90.00
#
_symmetry.space_group_name_H-M   'P 1'
#
loop_
_entity.id
_entity.type
_entity.pdbx_description
1 polymer ?
#
loop_
_entity_poly.entity_id
_entity_poly.type
_entity_poly.pdbx_seq_one_letter_code
_entity_poly.pdbx_strand_id
1 'polypeptide(L)'
;MNPQVTKSSYESSTSTDEEHSFLELVAEMRALDMDPQPILRTAAHDIWQRYGNEVLAYTKTMLDQMILIKNKNGIYLWGELHNILASQICPDYITVH
;
A
#
# COMPACT_ATOMS: atom_id res chain seq x y z
N MET A 1 -19.42 -1.81 48.40
CA MET A 1 -19.05 -0.88 47.33
C MET A 1 -18.38 -1.70 46.24
N ASN A 2 -19.08 -1.96 45.13
CA ASN A 2 -18.54 -2.67 43.98
C ASN A 2 -18.16 -1.64 42.90
N PRO A 3 -16.89 -1.54 42.46
CA PRO A 3 -16.57 -0.78 41.27
C PRO A 3 -16.91 -1.63 40.04
N GLN A 4 -18.01 -1.28 39.35
CA GLN A 4 -18.24 -1.75 37.99
C GLN A 4 -17.22 -1.07 37.08
N VAL A 5 -16.22 -1.84 36.64
CA VAL A 5 -15.34 -1.49 35.54
C VAL A 5 -16.19 -1.45 34.28
N THR A 6 -16.52 -0.25 33.83
CA THR A 6 -17.07 -0.01 32.49
C THR A 6 -16.02 -0.48 31.48
N LYS A 7 -16.25 -1.66 30.91
CA LYS A 7 -15.52 -2.15 29.74
C LYS A 7 -15.70 -1.12 28.64
N SER A 8 -14.63 -0.37 28.38
CA SER A 8 -14.52 0.45 27.18
C SER A 8 -14.43 -0.52 26.00
N SER A 9 -15.59 -0.76 25.38
CA SER A 9 -15.69 -1.50 24.13
C SER A 9 -15.25 -0.55 23.02
N TYR A 10 -13.93 -0.40 22.84
CA TYR A 10 -13.41 0.02 21.54
C TYR A 10 -13.61 -1.17 20.61
N GLU A 11 -14.83 -1.32 20.11
CA GLU A 11 -15.09 -2.15 18.94
C GLU A 11 -14.33 -1.50 17.78
N SER A 12 -13.08 -1.92 17.63
CA SER A 12 -12.25 -1.69 16.46
C SER A 12 -12.89 -2.46 15.32
N SER A 13 -13.98 -1.91 14.80
CA SER A 13 -14.51 -2.26 13.50
C SER A 13 -13.53 -1.65 12.50
N THR A 14 -12.48 -2.38 12.15
CA THR A 14 -11.69 -2.06 10.96
C THR A 14 -12.61 -2.29 9.78
N SER A 15 -13.40 -1.26 9.46
CA SER A 15 -14.16 -1.21 8.24
C SER A 15 -13.16 -1.30 7.09
N THR A 16 -13.60 -1.92 6.00
CA THR A 16 -12.90 -2.02 4.72
C THR A 16 -12.56 -0.66 4.07
N ASP A 17 -12.69 0.45 4.79
CA ASP A 17 -12.47 1.82 4.31
C ASP A 17 -11.00 2.25 4.35
N GLU A 18 -10.11 1.49 5.01
CA GLU A 18 -8.69 1.86 5.12
C GLU A 18 -7.95 1.84 3.78
N GLU A 19 -8.32 0.94 2.85
CA GLU A 19 -7.71 0.87 1.51
C GLU A 19 -8.02 2.11 0.66
N HIS A 20 -9.14 2.80 0.95
CA HIS A 20 -9.51 4.02 0.26
C HIS A 20 -8.66 5.21 0.70
N SER A 21 -8.35 5.31 2.00
CA SER A 21 -7.66 6.46 2.57
C SER A 21 -6.26 6.73 1.98
N PHE A 22 -5.46 5.68 1.72
CA PHE A 22 -4.11 5.87 1.16
C PHE A 22 -4.15 6.32 -0.31
N LEU A 23 -5.05 5.74 -1.11
CA LEU A 23 -5.16 6.08 -2.52
C LEU A 23 -5.83 7.43 -2.75
N GLU A 24 -6.79 7.78 -1.90
CA GLU A 24 -7.37 9.12 -1.84
C GLU A 24 -6.28 10.16 -1.56
N LEU A 25 -5.39 9.89 -0.60
CA LEU A 25 -4.25 10.77 -0.35
C LEU A 25 -3.32 10.91 -1.56
N VAL A 26 -2.97 9.80 -2.24
CA VAL A 26 -2.15 9.85 -3.46
C VAL A 26 -2.85 10.65 -4.57
N ALA A 27 -4.16 10.50 -4.71
CA ALA A 27 -4.96 11.24 -5.68
C ALA A 27 -5.04 12.74 -5.34
N GLU A 28 -5.26 13.08 -4.07
CA GLU A 28 -5.29 14.46 -3.57
C GLU A 28 -3.94 15.15 -3.77
N MET A 29 -2.83 14.48 -3.46
CA MET A 29 -1.48 15.01 -3.71
C MET A 29 -1.31 15.37 -5.19
N ARG A 30 -1.68 14.46 -6.10
CA ARG A 30 -1.62 14.73 -7.55
C ARG A 30 -2.54 15.88 -7.96
N ALA A 31 -3.74 15.97 -7.40
CA ALA A 31 -4.67 17.06 -7.67
C ALA A 31 -4.15 18.43 -7.21
N LEU A 32 -3.29 18.44 -6.20
CA LEU A 32 -2.60 19.62 -5.67
C LEU A 32 -1.23 19.88 -6.34
N ASP A 33 -0.91 19.18 -7.43
CA ASP A 33 0.39 19.26 -8.13
C ASP A 33 1.59 18.89 -7.21
N MET A 34 1.33 18.05 -6.20
CA MET A 34 2.34 17.49 -5.31
C MET A 34 2.78 16.11 -5.80
N ASP A 35 4.07 15.82 -5.65
CA ASP A 35 4.64 14.51 -5.99
C ASP A 35 4.29 13.46 -4.90
N PRO A 36 3.54 12.39 -5.22
CA PRO A 36 3.25 11.31 -4.28
C PRO A 36 4.39 10.28 -4.14
N GLN A 37 5.47 10.38 -4.91
CA GLN A 37 6.58 9.42 -4.84
C GLN A 37 7.18 9.26 -3.44
N PRO A 38 7.36 10.32 -2.61
CA PRO A 38 7.90 10.15 -1.27
C PRO A 38 7.05 9.21 -0.40
N ILE A 39 5.72 9.34 -0.42
CA ILE A 39 4.84 8.49 0.39
C ILE A 39 4.78 7.05 -0.16
N LEU A 40 4.77 6.90 -1.49
CA LEU A 40 4.84 5.58 -2.12
C LEU A 40 6.16 4.86 -1.83
N ARG A 41 7.28 5.58 -1.78
CA ARG A 41 8.59 5.04 -1.40
C ARG A 41 8.64 4.61 0.06
N THR A 42 8.02 5.38 0.96
CA THR A 42 7.87 4.98 2.37
C THR A 42 7.07 3.68 2.49
N ALA A 43 5.91 3.60 1.82
CA ALA A 43 5.10 2.38 1.82
C ALA A 43 5.86 1.18 1.23
N ALA A 44 6.59 1.38 0.12
CA ALA A 44 7.44 0.34 -0.47
C ALA A 44 8.53 -0.12 0.52
N HIS A 45 9.18 0.81 1.22
CA HIS A 45 10.19 0.49 2.22
C HIS A 45 9.63 -0.35 3.37
N ASP A 46 8.44 -0.01 3.87
CA ASP A 46 7.77 -0.78 4.93
C ASP A 46 7.45 -2.22 4.49
N ILE A 47 7.04 -2.41 3.23
CA ILE A 47 6.80 -3.74 2.66
C ILE A 47 8.13 -4.49 2.51
N TRP A 48 9.20 -3.83 2.02
CA TRP A 48 10.53 -4.43 1.95
C TRP A 48 11.04 -4.90 3.31
N GLN A 49 10.87 -4.09 4.37
CA GLN A 49 11.28 -4.48 5.72
C GLN A 49 10.57 -5.73 6.23
N ARG A 50 9.33 -5.97 5.79
CA ARG A 50 8.52 -7.14 6.21
C ARG A 50 8.85 -8.40 5.43
N TYR A 51 9.06 -8.29 4.12
CA TYR A 51 9.17 -9.45 3.22
C TYR A 51 10.59 -9.70 2.68
N GLY A 52 11.51 -8.74 2.83
CA GLY A 52 12.90 -8.84 2.41
C GLY A 52 13.03 -9.31 0.96
N ASN A 53 13.85 -10.33 0.72
CA ASN A 53 14.12 -10.85 -0.63
C ASN A 53 12.87 -11.39 -1.35
N GLU A 54 11.80 -11.70 -0.64
CA GLU A 54 10.54 -12.20 -1.22
C GLU A 54 9.59 -11.07 -1.64
N VAL A 55 9.96 -9.80 -1.43
CA VAL A 55 9.07 -8.66 -1.66
C VAL A 55 8.48 -8.62 -3.07
N LEU A 56 9.26 -8.99 -4.10
CA LEU A 56 8.82 -8.92 -5.49
C LEU A 56 7.78 -10.01 -5.79
N ALA A 57 8.00 -11.21 -5.27
CA ALA A 57 7.03 -12.29 -5.37
C ALA A 57 5.74 -11.95 -4.61
N TYR A 58 5.87 -11.36 -3.41
CA TYR A 58 4.73 -10.92 -2.61
C TYR A 58 3.91 -9.83 -3.32
N THR A 59 4.55 -8.73 -3.72
CA THR A 59 3.85 -7.61 -4.37
C THR A 59 3.26 -8.00 -5.72
N LYS A 60 3.92 -8.90 -6.48
CA LYS A 60 3.34 -9.50 -7.68
C LYS A 60 2.07 -10.31 -7.36
N THR A 61 2.10 -11.13 -6.31
CA THR A 61 0.93 -11.92 -5.89
C THR A 61 -0.24 -11.01 -5.51
N MET A 62 0.02 -9.94 -4.77
CA MET A 62 -1.01 -8.96 -4.41
C MET A 62 -1.58 -8.25 -5.64
N LEU A 63 -0.73 -7.85 -6.60
CA LEU A 63 -1.17 -7.28 -7.86
C LEU A 63 -2.06 -8.25 -8.65
N ASP A 64 -1.63 -9.51 -8.79
CA ASP A 64 -2.40 -10.54 -9.49
C ASP A 64 -3.76 -10.78 -8.82
N GLN A 65 -3.84 -10.74 -7.49
CA GLN A 65 -5.11 -10.80 -6.74
C GLN A 65 -6.03 -9.61 -7.05
N MET A 66 -5.50 -8.39 -7.09
CA MET A 66 -6.29 -7.19 -7.40
C MET A 66 -6.84 -7.22 -8.84
N ILE A 67 -6.06 -7.75 -9.79
CA ILE A 67 -6.51 -8.00 -11.15
C ILE A 67 -7.66 -8.99 -11.17
N LEU A 68 -7.53 -10.11 -10.45
CA LEU A 68 -8.54 -11.16 -10.40
C LEU A 68 -9.90 -10.64 -9.89
N ILE A 69 -9.89 -9.82 -8.84
CA ILE A 69 -11.11 -9.23 -8.27
C ILE A 69 -11.55 -7.93 -8.96
N LYS A 70 -10.84 -7.51 -10.03
CA LYS A 70 -11.09 -6.27 -10.79
C LYS A 70 -11.08 -5.00 -9.92
N ASN A 71 -10.28 -4.98 -8.86
CA ASN A 71 -10.11 -3.81 -7.99
C ASN A 71 -9.14 -2.82 -8.66
N LYS A 72 -9.66 -1.83 -9.41
CA LYS A 72 -8.85 -0.83 -10.13
C LYS A 72 -7.88 -0.07 -9.22
N ASN A 73 -8.34 0.27 -8.02
CA ASN A 73 -7.56 0.99 -7.02
C ASN A 73 -6.38 0.15 -6.54
N GLY A 74 -6.66 -1.11 -6.17
CA GLY A 74 -5.63 -2.08 -5.82
C GLY A 74 -4.64 -2.36 -6.95
N ILE A 75 -5.12 -2.50 -8.20
CA ILE A 75 -4.26 -2.72 -9.38
C ILE A 75 -3.25 -1.57 -9.51
N TYR A 76 -3.73 -0.33 -9.40
CA TYR A 76 -2.87 0.85 -9.48
C TYR A 76 -1.87 0.89 -8.31
N LEU A 77 -2.33 0.73 -7.06
CA LEU A 77 -1.47 0.79 -5.88
C LEU A 77 -0.36 -0.26 -5.92
N TRP A 78 -0.73 -1.52 -6.09
CA TRP A 78 0.23 -2.63 -6.08
C TRP A 78 1.14 -2.61 -7.31
N GLY A 79 0.69 -2.04 -8.43
CA GLY A 79 1.53 -1.76 -9.60
C GLY A 79 2.63 -0.74 -9.29
N GLU A 80 2.28 0.40 -8.70
CA GLU A 80 3.26 1.43 -8.31
C GLU A 80 4.27 0.88 -7.29
N LEU A 81 3.79 0.19 -6.26
CA LEU A 81 4.66 -0.39 -5.22
C LEU A 81 5.60 -1.44 -5.79
N HIS A 82 5.11 -2.35 -6.64
CA HIS A 82 5.94 -3.35 -7.31
C HIS A 82 7.03 -2.70 -8.17
N ASN A 83 6.69 -1.66 -8.94
CA ASN A 83 7.66 -0.96 -9.79
C ASN A 83 8.74 -0.26 -8.96
N ILE A 84 8.35 0.43 -7.88
CA ILE A 84 9.31 1.07 -6.97
C ILE A 84 10.27 0.03 -6.40
N LEU A 85 9.76 -1.10 -5.90
CA LEU A 85 10.58 -2.17 -5.32
C LEU A 85 11.48 -2.84 -6.37
N ALA A 86 10.96 -3.10 -7.57
CA ALA A 86 11.73 -3.69 -8.66
C ALA A 86 12.93 -2.80 -9.03
N SER A 87 12.73 -1.47 -9.09
CA SER A 87 13.80 -0.52 -9.38
C SER A 87 14.87 -0.42 -8.29
N GLN A 88 14.51 -0.70 -7.03
CA GLN A 88 15.45 -0.67 -5.89
C GLN A 88 16.33 -1.92 -5.83
N ILE A 89 15.78 -3.09 -6.20
CA ILE A 89 16.45 -4.38 -6.10
C ILE A 89 17.21 -4.71 -7.39
N CYS A 90 16.62 -4.35 -8.53
CA CYS A 90 17.19 -4.52 -9.86
C CYS A 90 17.29 -3.15 -10.54
N PRO A 91 18.33 -2.35 -10.22
CA PRO A 91 18.52 -1.03 -10.83
C PRO A 91 18.66 -1.07 -12.36
N ASP A 92 18.91 -2.24 -12.95
CA ASP A 92 18.99 -2.45 -14.41
C ASP A 92 17.63 -2.61 -15.11
N TYR A 93 16.50 -2.62 -14.39
CA TYR A 93 15.17 -2.46 -14.99
C TYR A 93 14.88 -0.98 -15.30
N ILE A 94 15.78 -0.35 -16.06
CA ILE A 94 15.51 0.92 -16.73
C ILE A 94 14.71 0.57 -17.97
N THR A 95 13.40 0.79 -17.93
CA THR A 95 12.61 0.91 -19.16
C THR A 95 13.17 2.07 -19.97
N VAL A 96 13.71 1.71 -21.13
CA VAL A 96 14.03 2.58 -22.25
C VAL A 96 12.83 3.50 -22.52
N HIS A 97 13.15 4.79 -22.71
CA HIS A 97 12.23 5.90 -23.03
C HIS A 97 11.21 5.60 -24.12
#